data_AF-A0A8T8I6B3-F1
#
_entry.id   AF-A0A8T8I6B3-F1
#
_cell.length_a   1.000
_cell.length_b   1.000
_cell.length_c   1.000
_cell.angle_alpha   90.00
_cell.angle_beta   90.00
_cell.angle_gamma   90.00
#
_symmetry.space_group_name_H-M   'P 1'
#
loop_
_entity.id
_entity.type
_entity.pdbx_description
1 polymer ?
#
loop_
_entity_poly.entity_id
_entity_poly.type
_entity_poly.pdbx_seq_one_letter_code
_entity_poly.pdbx_strand_id
1 'polypeptide(L)' 'LSGEYDERNALVTIRAEAGGVDAADFAEMLLRMYSRWAERHGYAVDVFD' A
#
# COMPACT_ATOMS: atom_id res chain seq x y z
N LEU A 1 3.93 15.45 -12.17
CA LEU A 1 2.55 15.03 -11.95
C LEU A 1 1.67 16.13 -12.54
N SER A 2 0.90 15.80 -13.57
CA SER A 2 0.07 16.72 -14.35
C SER A 2 -1.26 16.09 -14.76
N GLY A 3 -1.62 14.95 -14.14
CA GLY A 3 -2.91 14.29 -14.29
C GLY A 3 -3.96 14.93 -13.39
N GLU A 4 -5.23 14.81 -13.79
CA GLU A 4 -6.38 15.43 -13.10
C GLU A 4 -6.54 15.00 -11.63
N TYR A 5 -6.02 13.82 -11.27
CA TYR A 5 -6.21 13.21 -9.95
C TYR A 5 -4.94 13.10 -9.12
N ASP A 6 -3.84 13.68 -9.58
CA ASP A 6 -2.54 13.55 -8.93
C ASP A 6 -2.51 14.15 -7.50
N GLU A 7 -3.37 15.13 -7.23
CA GLU A 7 -3.51 15.77 -5.91
C GLU A 7 -4.46 15.02 -4.97
N ARG A 8 -5.16 13.98 -5.44
CA ARG A 8 -6.15 13.25 -4.64
C ARG A 8 -5.49 12.15 -3.80
N ASN A 9 -6.21 11.70 -2.77
CA ASN A 9 -5.84 10.52 -2.01
C ASN A 9 -5.76 9.28 -2.91
N ALA A 10 -4.81 8.39 -2.61
CA ALA A 10 -4.65 7.12 -3.31
C ALA A 10 -5.29 5.98 -2.50
N LEU A 11 -5.89 5.02 -3.20
CA LEU A 11 -6.30 3.73 -2.65
C LEU A 11 -5.37 2.65 -3.21
N VAL A 12 -4.73 1.89 -2.32
CA VAL A 12 -3.80 0.82 -2.69
C VAL A 12 -4.37 -0.50 -2.19
N THR A 13 -4.47 -1.49 -3.07
CA THR A 13 -4.89 -2.85 -2.73
C THR A 13 -3.76 -3.81 -3.02
N ILE A 14 -3.38 -4.61 -2.03
CA ILE A 14 -2.32 -5.62 -2.15
C ILE A 14 -2.99 -6.98 -2.00
N ARG A 15 -2.78 -7.87 -2.99
CA ARG A 15 -3.35 -9.21 -3.00
C ARG A 15 -2.25 -10.24 -3.26
N ALA A 16 -2.21 -11.27 -2.42
CA ALA A 16 -1.45 -12.48 -2.70
C ALA A 16 -2.27 -13.39 -3.62
N GLU A 17 -1.70 -13.79 -4.76
CA GLU A 17 -2.39 -14.66 -5.73
C GLU A 17 -1.81 -16.08 -5.77
N ALA A 18 -0.53 -16.21 -6.12
CA ALA A 18 0.17 -17.50 -6.20
C ALA A 18 1.32 -17.56 -5.20
N GLY A 19 1.54 -18.71 -4.57
CA GLY A 19 2.63 -18.95 -3.61
C GLY A 19 2.17 -19.25 -2.17
N GLY A 20 0.87 -19.27 -1.90
CA GLY A 20 0.32 -19.69 -0.60
C GLY A 20 0.77 -18.78 0.54
N VAL A 21 1.26 -19.38 1.62
CA VAL A 21 1.68 -18.66 2.84
C VAL A 21 2.81 -17.68 2.55
N ASP A 22 3.83 -18.09 1.79
CA ASP A 22 4.97 -17.21 1.48
C ASP A 22 4.53 -15.94 0.72
N ALA A 23 3.54 -16.08 -0.16
CA ALA A 23 2.97 -14.95 -0.90
C ALA A 23 2.13 -14.04 0.00
N ALA A 24 1.44 -14.61 0.99
CA ALA A 24 0.70 -13.85 1.99
C ALA A 24 1.64 -13.04 2.89
N ASP A 25 2.72 -13.67 3.37
CA ASP A 25 3.76 -13.00 4.16
C ASP A 25 4.42 -11.87 3.36
N PHE A 26 4.68 -12.09 2.07
CA PHE A 26 5.21 -11.06 1.19
C PHE A 26 4.22 -9.91 0.97
N ALA A 27 2.93 -10.20 0.79
CA ALA A 27 1.89 -9.17 0.69
C ALA A 27 1.83 -8.32 1.98
N GLU A 28 1.95 -8.95 3.15
CA GLU A 28 2.02 -8.24 4.43
C GLU A 28 3.29 -7.38 4.55
N MET A 29 4.43 -7.88 4.08
CA MET A 29 5.67 -7.10 4.02
C MET A 29 5.51 -5.84 3.16
N LEU A 30 4.85 -5.96 2.00
CA LEU A 30 4.58 -4.81 1.13
C LEU A 30 3.63 -3.80 1.77
N LEU A 31 2.57 -4.26 2.45
CA LEU A 31 1.68 -3.39 3.21
C LEU A 31 2.47 -2.56 4.23
N ARG A 32 3.27 -3.21 5.07
CA ARG A 32 4.12 -2.54 6.07
C ARG A 32 5.13 -1.59 5.44
N MET A 33 5.68 -1.95 4.27
CA MET A 33 6.63 -1.11 3.54
C MET A 33 5.99 0.20 3.09
N TYR A 34 4.81 0.14 2.46
CA TYR A 34 4.12 1.32 1.95
C TYR A 34 3.54 2.18 3.07
N SER A 35 3.01 1.60 4.15
CA SER A 35 2.58 2.36 5.33
C SER A 35 3.74 3.18 5.92
N ARG A 36 4.90 2.55 6.14
CA ARG A 36 6.10 3.25 6.65
C ARG A 36 6.66 4.28 5.67
N TRP A 37 6.52 4.04 4.36
CA TRP A 37 6.91 5.04 3.36
C TRP A 37 5.99 6.25 3.43
N ALA A 38 4.67 6.04 3.50
CA ALA A 38 3.68 7.11 3.57
C ALA A 38 3.83 7.96 4.85
N GLU A 39 3.99 7.33 6.01
CA GLU A 39 4.25 8.00 7.29
C GLU A 39 5.52 8.88 7.22
N ARG A 40 6.61 8.36 6.62
CA ARG A 40 7.87 9.11 6.45
C ARG A 40 7.74 10.34 5.54
N HIS A 41 6.74 10.35 4.65
CA HIS A 41 6.43 11.49 3.79
C HIS A 41 5.33 12.39 4.37
N GLY A 42 4.85 12.10 5.59
CA GLY A 42 3.82 12.89 6.27
C GLY A 42 2.40 12.65 5.74
N TYR A 43 2.16 11.56 5.01
CA TYR A 43 0.81 11.19 4.56
C TYR A 43 0.06 10.43 5.65
N ALA A 44 -1.25 10.71 5.77
CA ALA A 44 -2.14 9.91 6.60
C ALA A 44 -2.37 8.54 5.95
N VAL A 45 -2.42 7.48 6.76
CA VAL A 45 -2.63 6.11 6.32
C VAL A 45 -3.80 5.50 7.08
N ASP A 46 -4.84 5.10 6.35
CA ASP A 46 -5.96 4.32 6.85
C ASP A 46 -5.89 2.91 6.24
N VAL A 47 -5.88 1.89 7.09
CA VAL A 47 -5.89 0.48 6.66
C VAL A 47 -7.33 -0.01 6.62
N PHE A 48 -7.75 -0.52 5.47
CA PHE A 48 -9.06 -1.13 5.24
C PHE A 48 -8.89 -2.64 5.10
N ASP A 49 -9.68 -3.41 5.87
CA ASP A 49 -9.81 -4.87 5.74
C ASP A 49 -10.85 -5.28 4.68
#